data_AF-A0A7K1FZN2-F1
#
_entry.id   AF-A0A7K1FZN2-F1
#
_cell.length_a   1.000
_cell.length_b   1.000
_cell.length_c   1.000
_cell.angle_alpha   90.00
_cell.angle_beta   90.00
_cell.angle_gamma   90.00
#
_symmetry.space_group_name_H-M   'P 1'
#
loop_
_entity.id
_entity.type
_entity.pdbx_description
1 polymer ?
#
loop_
_entity_poly.entity_id
_entity_poly.type
_entity_poly.pdbx_seq_one_letter_code
_entity_poly.pdbx_strand_id
1 'polypeptide(L)'
;MKNLKLSLVCAVLLSGLSSYAIDGNGDLNLHVLKTDGKLITFAINRVQKANLAIYDKNGSLIYTENAYGENGILRTFSLEEFPEGTYFLEVEDNTKKVIHEITINDAATVLSSKAISSVNKAVPAKSTSVATR
;
A
#
# COMPACT_ATOMS: atom_id res chain seq x y z
N MET A 1 25.33 10.89 15.94
CA MET A 1 24.15 10.43 15.18
C MET A 1 24.50 9.08 14.59
N LYS A 2 23.85 8.00 15.06
CA LYS A 2 24.18 6.64 14.63
C LYS A 2 23.22 6.26 13.51
N ASN A 3 23.72 6.25 12.28
CA ASN A 3 22.98 5.86 11.09
C ASN A 3 22.73 4.34 11.16
N LEU A 4 21.57 3.93 11.63
CA LEU A 4 21.19 2.52 11.64
C LEU A 4 20.76 2.16 10.21
N LYS A 5 21.64 1.48 9.48
CA LYS A 5 21.30 0.86 8.20
C LYS A 5 20.47 -0.38 8.51
N LEU A 6 19.15 -0.25 8.52
CA LEU A 6 18.24 -1.39 8.68
C LEU A 6 18.16 -2.13 7.34
N SER A 7 18.72 -3.34 7.29
CA SER A 7 18.73 -4.19 6.11
C SER A 7 17.46 -5.05 6.13
N LEU A 8 16.38 -4.55 5.55
CA LEU A 8 15.11 -5.24 5.46
C LEU A 8 15.26 -6.55 4.65
N VAL A 9 15.18 -7.70 5.33
CA VAL A 9 15.16 -9.01 4.68
C VAL A 9 13.72 -9.32 4.22
N CYS A 10 13.46 -9.19 2.91
CA CYS A 10 12.20 -9.64 2.31
C CYS A 10 12.22 -11.17 2.12
N ALA A 11 11.53 -11.91 2.99
CA ALA A 11 11.19 -13.30 2.71
C ALA A 11 10.09 -13.35 1.64
N VAL A 12 10.42 -13.82 0.43
CA VAL A 12 9.47 -13.96 -0.68
C VAL A 12 8.53 -15.13 -0.38
N LEU A 13 7.29 -14.84 0.01
CA LEU A 13 6.26 -15.86 0.24
C LEU A 13 5.44 -16.13 -1.03
N LEU A 14 5.17 -17.43 -1.24
CA LEU A 14 4.42 -18.04 -2.34
C LEU A 14 3.13 -17.28 -2.68
N SER A 15 2.98 -16.94 -3.96
CA SER A 15 1.75 -16.36 -4.53
C SER A 15 0.62 -17.39 -4.56
N GLY A 16 -0.25 -17.39 -3.54
CA GLY A 16 -1.52 -18.11 -3.56
C GLY A 16 -2.57 -17.36 -4.40
N LEU A 17 -3.05 -17.99 -5.47
CA LEU A 17 -4.15 -17.49 -6.29
C LEU A 17 -5.47 -17.56 -5.50
N SER A 18 -5.90 -16.43 -4.94
CA SER A 18 -7.25 -16.29 -4.39
C SER A 18 -8.00 -15.20 -5.15
N SER A 19 -9.00 -15.63 -5.94
CA SER A 19 -9.88 -14.74 -6.69
C SER A 19 -10.97 -14.24 -5.75
N TYR A 20 -10.83 -13.01 -5.28
CA TYR A 20 -11.88 -12.32 -4.52
C TYR A 20 -12.58 -11.32 -5.44
N ALA A 21 -13.87 -11.53 -5.68
CA ALA A 21 -14.71 -10.56 -6.37
C ALA A 21 -15.34 -9.61 -5.34
N ILE A 22 -14.91 -8.34 -5.36
CA ILE A 22 -15.58 -7.24 -4.66
C ILE A 22 -16.15 -6.31 -5.73
N ASP A 23 -17.46 -6.05 -5.61
CA ASP A 23 -18.21 -5.08 -6.39
C ASP A 23 -17.92 -3.66 -5.85
N GLY A 24 -17.70 -2.69 -6.74
CA GLY A 24 -17.40 -1.30 -6.35
C GLY A 24 -16.41 -0.58 -7.27
N ASN A 25 -16.97 0.32 -8.09
CA ASN A 25 -16.38 1.40 -8.88
C ASN A 25 -14.87 1.69 -8.65
N GLY A 26 -13.97 1.22 -9.54
CA GLY A 26 -12.63 1.75 -9.91
C GLY A 26 -11.69 2.36 -8.87
N ASP A 27 -12.04 2.35 -7.59
CA ASP A 27 -11.38 3.02 -6.51
C ASP A 27 -10.30 2.09 -6.01
N LEU A 28 -9.10 2.64 -5.86
CA LEU A 28 -7.97 1.97 -5.23
C LEU A 28 -8.39 1.60 -3.80
N ASN A 29 -8.78 0.34 -3.62
CA ASN A 29 -9.29 -0.23 -2.38
C ASN A 29 -8.35 -1.35 -1.92
N LEU A 30 -7.79 -1.19 -0.73
CA LEU A 30 -7.00 -2.20 -0.05
C LEU A 30 -7.92 -3.07 0.81
N HIS A 31 -7.80 -4.39 0.66
CA HIS A 31 -8.51 -5.37 1.47
C HIS A 31 -7.54 -6.16 2.34
N VAL A 32 -7.70 -6.07 3.66
CA VAL A 32 -6.87 -6.80 4.63
C VAL A 32 -7.35 -8.25 4.69
N LEU A 33 -6.46 -9.19 4.35
CA LEU A 33 -6.77 -10.62 4.32
C LEU A 33 -6.40 -11.32 5.62
N LYS A 34 -5.22 -10.98 6.17
CA LYS A 34 -4.71 -11.61 7.37
C LYS A 34 -3.78 -10.65 8.13
N THR A 35 -3.83 -10.72 9.45
CA THR A 35 -2.76 -10.23 10.31
C THR A 35 -2.37 -11.34 11.27
N ASP A 36 -1.08 -11.68 11.31
CA ASP A 36 -0.53 -12.81 12.05
C ASP A 36 0.81 -12.41 12.65
N GLY A 37 0.83 -12.12 13.95
CA GLY A 37 1.97 -11.48 14.59
C GLY A 37 2.30 -10.14 13.94
N LYS A 38 3.52 -10.01 13.40
CA LYS A 38 3.99 -8.85 12.63
C LYS A 38 3.89 -9.03 11.11
N LEU A 39 3.15 -10.03 10.65
CA LEU A 39 2.84 -10.22 9.23
C LEU A 39 1.48 -9.59 8.90
N ILE A 40 1.45 -8.68 7.92
CA ILE A 40 0.22 -8.15 7.33
C ILE A 40 0.08 -8.65 5.90
N THR A 41 -1.09 -9.18 5.55
CA THR A 41 -1.41 -9.64 4.18
C THR A 41 -2.62 -8.89 3.67
N PHE A 42 -2.52 -8.31 2.47
CA PHE A 42 -3.58 -7.54 1.85
C PHE A 42 -3.62 -7.72 0.34
N ALA A 43 -4.78 -7.44 -0.24
CA ALA A 43 -5.01 -7.44 -1.68
C ALA A 43 -5.51 -6.08 -2.17
N ILE A 44 -5.13 -5.71 -3.40
CA ILE A 44 -5.65 -4.56 -4.13
C ILE A 44 -6.21 -5.09 -5.44
N ASN A 45 -7.53 -5.06 -5.59
CA ASN A 45 -8.20 -5.65 -6.75
C ASN A 45 -8.18 -4.70 -7.95
N ARG A 46 -8.15 -5.27 -9.18
CA ARG A 46 -8.24 -4.52 -10.45
C ARG A 46 -7.15 -3.45 -10.68
N VAL A 47 -6.11 -3.44 -9.84
CA VAL A 47 -4.91 -2.62 -10.01
C VAL A 47 -3.76 -3.52 -10.43
N GLN A 48 -3.26 -3.33 -11.65
CA GLN A 48 -2.16 -4.15 -12.18
C GLN A 48 -0.79 -3.66 -11.72
N LYS A 49 -0.68 -2.37 -11.38
CA LYS A 49 0.55 -1.73 -10.93
C LYS A 49 0.23 -0.68 -9.88
N ALA A 50 0.95 -0.71 -8.77
CA ALA A 50 0.93 0.34 -7.75
C ALA A 50 2.33 0.54 -7.16
N ASN A 51 2.65 1.76 -6.77
CA ASN A 51 3.73 2.01 -5.84
C ASN A 51 3.21 1.79 -4.42
N LEU A 52 3.94 1.00 -3.64
CA LEU A 52 3.69 0.79 -2.22
C LEU A 52 4.82 1.48 -1.46
N ALA A 53 4.49 2.22 -0.42
CA ALA A 53 5.47 2.84 0.45
C ALA A 53 5.04 2.75 1.92
N ILE A 54 5.99 2.54 2.82
CA ILE A 54 5.75 2.55 4.27
C ILE A 54 6.55 3.70 4.88
N TYR A 55 5.84 4.56 5.61
CA TYR A 55 6.40 5.69 6.34
C TYR A 55 6.26 5.50 7.84
N ASP A 56 7.21 6.04 8.61
CA ASP A 56 7.05 6.20 10.06
C ASP A 56 6.15 7.39 10.41
N LYS A 57 5.86 7.57 11.70
CA LYS A 57 5.06 8.68 12.22
C LYS A 57 5.60 10.09 11.90
N ASN A 58 6.89 10.20 11.55
CA ASN A 58 7.55 11.46 11.22
C ASN A 58 7.60 11.70 9.70
N GLY A 59 7.04 10.79 8.89
CA GLY A 59 7.09 10.85 7.43
C GLY A 59 8.41 10.34 6.84
N SER A 60 9.24 9.65 7.61
CA SER A 60 10.46 9.02 7.09
C SER A 60 10.10 7.77 6.29
N LEU A 61 10.56 7.69 5.05
CA LEU A 61 10.38 6.52 4.19
C LEU A 61 11.20 5.34 4.73
N ILE A 62 10.53 4.23 5.06
CA ILE A 62 11.16 2.99 5.53
C ILE A 62 11.28 1.98 4.41
N TYR A 63 10.26 1.89 3.56
CA TYR A 63 10.18 0.90 2.50
C TYR A 63 9.44 1.45 1.30
N THR A 64 9.84 1.04 0.10
CA THR A 64 9.05 1.25 -1.11
C THR A 64 9.27 0.14 -2.13
N GLU A 65 8.23 -0.20 -2.87
CA GLU A 65 8.32 -1.06 -4.04
C GLU A 65 7.35 -0.65 -5.14
N ASN A 66 7.61 -1.13 -6.36
CA ASN A 66 6.59 -1.15 -7.42
C ASN A 66 6.00 -2.57 -7.46
N ALA A 67 4.75 -2.70 -7.03
CA ALA A 67 4.04 -3.96 -7.03
C ALA A 67 3.27 -4.16 -8.34
N TYR A 68 3.25 -5.41 -8.81
CA TYR A 68 2.61 -5.82 -10.05
C TYR A 68 1.76 -7.07 -9.82
N GLY A 69 0.68 -7.19 -10.57
CA GLY A 69 -0.12 -8.41 -10.65
C GLY A 69 -1.12 -8.37 -11.80
N GLU A 70 -1.46 -9.54 -12.35
CA GLU A 70 -2.31 -9.64 -13.55
C GLU A 70 -3.77 -9.25 -13.26
N ASN A 71 -4.31 -9.74 -12.13
CA ASN A 71 -5.72 -9.55 -11.74
C ASN A 71 -5.91 -8.65 -10.51
N GLY A 72 -4.82 -8.05 -10.03
CA GLY A 72 -4.74 -7.38 -8.74
C GLY A 72 -3.40 -7.69 -8.07
N ILE A 73 -3.09 -6.95 -7.01
CA ILE A 73 -1.84 -7.07 -6.26
C ILE A 73 -2.14 -7.78 -4.94
N LEU A 74 -1.43 -8.88 -4.67
CA LEU A 74 -1.42 -9.57 -3.37
C LEU A 74 -0.04 -9.38 -2.73
N ARG A 75 -0.01 -8.91 -1.48
CA ARG A 75 1.24 -8.69 -0.75
C ARG A 75 1.14 -9.12 0.71
N THR A 76 2.26 -9.63 1.19
CA THR A 76 2.52 -9.90 2.61
C THR A 76 3.77 -9.14 3.01
N PHE A 77 3.66 -8.28 4.02
CA PHE A 77 4.82 -7.60 4.62
C PHE A 77 5.13 -8.19 5.99
N SER A 78 6.42 -8.44 6.23
CA SER A 78 6.96 -8.68 7.56
C SER A 78 7.39 -7.37 8.18
N LEU A 79 6.84 -7.07 9.35
CA LEU A 79 7.18 -5.91 10.15
C LEU A 79 8.02 -6.31 11.38
N GLU A 80 8.64 -7.48 11.36
CA GLU A 80 9.43 -8.01 12.50
C GLU A 80 10.50 -7.02 12.97
N GLU A 81 11.19 -6.40 12.03
CA GLU A 81 12.25 -5.41 12.28
C GLU A 81 11.71 -4.03 12.67
N PHE A 82 10.39 -3.82 12.64
CA PHE A 82 9.77 -2.55 12.98
C PHE A 82 9.56 -2.50 14.50
N PRO A 83 10.05 -1.44 15.16
CA PRO A 83 9.69 -1.14 16.53
C PRO A 83 8.16 -0.99 16.69
N GLU A 84 7.70 -1.05 17.93
CA GLU A 84 6.33 -0.65 18.24
C GLU A 84 6.09 0.81 17.83
N GLY A 85 4.89 1.08 17.32
CA GLY A 85 4.52 2.41 16.89
C GLY A 85 3.46 2.43 15.80
N THR A 86 3.21 3.65 15.33
CA THR A 86 2.30 3.93 14.22
C THR A 86 3.10 4.18 12.95
N TYR A 87 2.65 3.54 11.87
CA TYR A 87 3.22 3.61 10.53
C TYR A 87 2.11 3.84 9.51
N PHE A 88 2.50 4.22 8.30
CA PHE A 88 1.55 4.53 7.23
C PHE A 88 1.93 3.79 5.96
N LEU A 89 1.03 2.91 5.50
CA LEU A 89 1.10 2.28 4.20
C LEU A 89 0.42 3.20 3.18
N GLU A 90 1.24 3.80 2.33
CA GLU A 90 0.80 4.52 1.14
C GLU A 90 0.70 3.56 -0.05
N VAL A 91 -0.42 3.62 -0.75
CA VAL A 91 -0.66 2.88 -1.99
C VAL A 91 -1.02 3.88 -3.07
N GLU A 92 -0.23 3.91 -4.14
CA GLU A 92 -0.37 4.88 -5.22
C GLU A 92 -0.42 4.18 -6.59
N ASP A 93 -1.53 4.33 -7.31
CA ASP A 93 -1.64 3.93 -8.72
C ASP A 93 -1.57 5.15 -9.65
N ASN A 94 -1.91 5.00 -10.93
CA ASN A 94 -1.86 6.09 -11.90
C ASN A 94 -2.91 7.21 -11.66
N THR A 95 -3.95 6.92 -10.88
CA THR A 95 -5.15 7.76 -10.71
C THR A 95 -5.34 8.25 -9.29
N LYS A 96 -4.82 7.53 -8.29
CA LYS A 96 -5.16 7.74 -6.89
C LYS A 96 -4.02 7.37 -5.97
N LYS A 97 -4.01 8.02 -4.80
CA LYS A 97 -3.15 7.73 -3.66
C LYS A 97 -4.05 7.52 -2.44
N VAL A 98 -3.86 6.42 -1.71
CA VAL A 98 -4.55 6.17 -0.44
C VAL A 98 -3.53 5.85 0.64
N ILE A 99 -3.86 6.21 1.88
CA ILE A 99 -3.00 5.96 3.04
C ILE A 99 -3.79 5.15 4.06
N HIS A 100 -3.20 4.04 4.51
CA HIS A 100 -3.70 3.19 5.58
C HIS A 100 -2.76 3.26 6.77
N GLU A 101 -3.31 3.37 7.97
CA GLU A 101 -2.55 3.26 9.20
C GLU A 101 -2.19 1.80 9.50
N ILE A 102 -0.97 1.59 9.98
CA ILE A 102 -0.50 0.36 10.61
C ILE A 102 -0.14 0.68 12.06
N THR A 103 -0.68 -0.09 13.00
CA THR A 103 -0.31 -0.03 14.42
C THR A 103 0.43 -1.31 14.80
N ILE A 104 1.61 -1.18 15.42
CA ILE A 104 2.38 -2.30 15.96
C ILE A 104 2.49 -2.10 17.48
N ASN A 105 2.05 -3.09 18.25
CA ASN A 105 2.25 -3.16 19.69
C ASN A 105 2.65 -4.60 20.11
N ASP A 106 2.96 -4.77 21.39
CA ASP A 106 3.45 -6.01 22.01
C ASP A 106 2.49 -7.18 21.80
N ALA A 107 1.19 -6.90 21.66
CA ALA A 107 0.15 -7.92 21.54
C ALA A 107 -0.21 -8.24 20.08
N ALA A 108 -0.23 -7.23 19.20
CA ALA A 108 -0.73 -7.38 17.84
C ALA A 108 -0.24 -6.29 16.88
N THR A 109 -0.25 -6.65 15.60
CA THR A 109 -0.23 -5.69 14.50
C THR A 109 -1.65 -5.48 13.99
N VAL A 110 -1.99 -4.26 13.59
CA VAL A 110 -3.27 -3.92 12.97
C VAL A 110 -3.02 -3.07 11.74
N LEU A 111 -3.49 -3.52 10.57
CA LEU A 111 -3.61 -2.69 9.37
C LEU A 111 -5.06 -2.21 9.24
N SER A 112 -5.25 -0.90 9.17
CA SER A 112 -6.58 -0.30 9.02
C SER A 112 -7.25 -0.73 7.70
N SER A 113 -8.49 -1.22 7.79
CA SER A 113 -9.27 -1.63 6.62
C SER A 113 -9.82 -0.46 5.81
N LYS A 114 -9.94 0.72 6.44
CA LYS A 114 -10.34 1.97 5.79
C LYS A 114 -9.14 2.88 5.67
N ALA A 115 -9.02 3.54 4.52
CA ALA A 115 -8.00 4.57 4.34
C ALA A 115 -8.27 5.76 5.27
N ILE A 116 -7.21 6.29 5.87
CA ILE A 116 -7.23 7.53 6.66
C ILE A 116 -7.10 8.76 5.77
N SER A 117 -6.60 8.59 4.54
CA SER A 117 -6.50 9.63 3.52
C SER A 117 -6.63 9.04 2.13
N SER A 118 -7.23 9.80 1.22
CA SER A 118 -7.44 9.42 -0.18
C SER A 118 -7.40 10.67 -1.06
N VAL A 119 -6.48 10.70 -2.02
CA VAL A 119 -6.28 11.82 -2.95
C VAL A 119 -6.33 11.30 -4.38
N ASN A 120 -7.25 11.88 -5.18
CA ASN A 120 -7.29 11.63 -6.63
C ASN A 120 -6.25 12.49 -7.33
N LYS A 121 -5.52 11.89 -8.26
CA LYS A 121 -4.59 12.61 -9.15
C LYS A 121 -5.39 13.39 -10.19
N ALA A 122 -4.98 14.62 -10.45
CA ALA A 122 -5.59 15.42 -11.50
C ALA A 122 -5.35 14.73 -12.86
N VAL A 123 -6.42 14.50 -13.62
CA VAL A 123 -6.29 14.16 -15.04
C VAL A 123 -5.83 15.43 -15.75
N PRO A 124 -4.69 15.44 -16.47
CA PRO A 124 -4.30 16.60 -17.24
C PRO A 124 -5.40 16.89 -18.26
N ALA A 125 -6.00 18.09 -18.17
CA ALA A 125 -6.98 18.54 -19.14
C ALA A 125 -6.35 18.45 -20.54
N LYS A 126 -6.91 17.60 -21.40
CA LYS A 126 -6.52 17.56 -22.80
C LYS A 126 -6.76 18.95 -23.37
N SER A 127 -5.69 19.70 -23.64
CA SER A 127 -5.78 21.05 -24.18
C SER A 127 -6.50 20.97 -25.53
N THR A 128 -7.80 21.29 -25.54
CA THR A 128 -8.54 21.45 -26.79
C THR A 128 -8.03 22.73 -27.42
N SER A 129 -7.06 22.60 -28.32
CA SER A 129 -6.65 23.67 -29.21
C SER A 129 -7.87 24.09 -30.04
N VAL A 130 -8.59 25.11 -29.56
CA VAL A 130 -9.59 25.82 -30.35
C VAL A 130 -8.82 26.72 -31.30
N ALA A 131 -8.64 26.23 -32.53
CA ALA A 131 -8.17 27.06 -33.63
C ALA A 131 -9.26 28.08 -33.97
N THR A 132 -9.11 29.31 -33.53
CA THR A 132 -9.87 30.46 -34.06
C THR A 132 -9.46 30.69 -35.51
N ARG A 133 -10.46 30.67 -36.40
CA ARG A 133 -10.35 31.01 -37.82
C ARG A 133 -10.31 32.52 -38.02
#